data_AF-Q2JHH6-F1
#
_entry.id   AF-Q2JHH6-F1
#
_cell.length_a   1.000
_cell.length_b   1.000
_cell.length_c   1.000
_cell.angle_alpha   90.00
_cell.angle_beta   90.00
_cell.angle_gamma   90.00
#
_symmetry.space_group_name_H-M   'P 1'
#
loop_
_entity.id
_entity.type
_entity.pdbx_description
1 polymer ?
#
loop_
_entity_poly.entity_id
_entity_poly.type
_entity_poly.pdbx_seq_one_letter_code
_entity_poly.pdbx_strand_id
1 'polypeptide(L)'
;MRSRKGARPSRLAACPRSGIFTDGGCSPNPGPGGWAVVVVQDDRVVEEFWGGDPDSTSNRMELTGLIRALRYCRHTQGNGVDTIYSDSHLCVQTYNNWMERWAAQGWRRRTGPVENLDLVEELYQLKQECPQVRVVWIPAHQGLRWNEYVDGLVAQARARVTVPPEVRG
;
A
#
# COMPACT_ATOMS: atom_id res chain seq x y z
N MET A 1 -20.47 -14.89 47.37
CA MET A 1 -20.59 -14.70 45.89
C MET A 1 -19.22 -14.36 45.33
N ARG A 2 -18.64 -15.24 44.50
CA ARG A 2 -17.36 -14.96 43.82
C ARG A 2 -17.66 -14.17 42.54
N SER A 3 -17.34 -12.87 42.53
CA SER A 3 -17.46 -12.02 41.35
C SER A 3 -16.48 -12.49 40.27
N ARG A 4 -17.02 -12.72 39.07
CA ARG A 4 -16.31 -13.19 37.89
C ARG A 4 -15.24 -12.17 37.49
N LYS A 5 -13.98 -12.62 37.41
CA LYS A 5 -12.89 -11.88 36.76
C LYS A 5 -13.30 -11.66 35.30
N GLY A 6 -13.48 -10.41 34.90
CA GLY A 6 -13.62 -10.05 33.49
C GLY A 6 -12.41 -10.56 32.71
N ALA A 7 -12.67 -11.35 31.67
CA ALA A 7 -11.64 -11.78 30.74
C ALA A 7 -10.97 -10.53 30.14
N ARG A 8 -9.63 -10.49 30.20
CA ARG A 8 -8.84 -9.50 29.47
C ARG A 8 -9.08 -9.74 27.98
N PRO A 9 -9.41 -8.73 27.17
CA PRO A 9 -9.45 -8.92 25.73
C PRO A 9 -8.06 -9.38 25.26
N SER A 10 -8.02 -10.52 24.59
CA SER A 10 -6.82 -11.08 23.98
C SER A 10 -6.18 -10.05 23.05
N ARG A 11 -4.91 -9.71 23.28
CA ARG A 11 -4.09 -8.83 22.43
C ARG A 11 -3.73 -9.49 21.09
N LEU A 12 -4.72 -9.84 20.28
CA LEU A 12 -4.56 -9.72 18.84
C LEU A 12 -4.74 -8.22 18.57
N ALA A 13 -3.75 -7.56 17.98
CA ALA A 13 -3.94 -6.19 17.53
C ALA A 13 -5.16 -6.20 16.60
N ALA A 14 -6.27 -5.60 17.04
CA ALA A 14 -7.50 -5.62 16.26
C ALA A 14 -7.21 -4.95 14.92
N CYS A 15 -7.39 -5.69 13.84
CA CYS A 15 -7.25 -5.14 12.49
C CYS A 15 -8.21 -3.94 12.37
N PRO A 16 -7.78 -2.81 11.76
CA PRO A 16 -8.68 -1.67 11.59
C PRO A 16 -9.97 -2.10 10.89
N ARG A 17 -11.12 -1.70 11.45
CA ARG A 17 -12.43 -2.01 10.88
C ARG A 17 -12.68 -1.25 9.57
N SER A 18 -12.01 -0.12 9.39
CA SER A 18 -12.05 0.69 8.18
C SER A 18 -10.65 1.21 7.86
N GLY A 19 -10.34 1.34 6.57
CA GLY A 19 -9.01 1.72 6.11
C GLY A 19 -8.78 1.31 4.66
N ILE A 20 -7.74 1.88 4.06
CA ILE A 20 -7.24 1.43 2.76
C ILE A 20 -5.97 0.65 3.02
N PHE A 21 -5.86 -0.56 2.49
CA PHE A 21 -4.69 -1.42 2.67
C PHE A 21 -4.01 -1.59 1.32
N THR A 22 -2.68 -1.46 1.30
CA THR A 22 -1.89 -1.52 0.07
C THR A 22 -0.63 -2.32 0.27
N ASP A 23 -0.32 -3.14 -0.74
CA ASP A 23 0.93 -3.90 -0.82
C ASP A 23 1.38 -3.98 -2.30
N GLY A 24 2.64 -4.31 -2.51
CA GLY A 24 3.19 -4.64 -3.81
C GLY A 24 4.49 -5.42 -3.71
N GLY A 25 4.79 -6.21 -4.72
CA GLY A 25 6.00 -7.01 -4.71
C GLY A 25 6.28 -7.74 -6.01
N CYS A 26 7.57 -8.01 -6.24
CA CYS A 26 8.05 -8.83 -7.35
C CYS A 26 8.55 -10.18 -6.86
N SER A 27 8.42 -11.20 -7.72
CA SER A 27 9.06 -12.50 -7.51
C SER A 27 9.26 -13.20 -8.86
N PRO A 28 10.51 -13.35 -9.36
CA PRO A 28 11.78 -12.81 -8.82
C PRO A 28 11.85 -11.26 -8.85
N ASN A 29 12.89 -10.66 -8.24
CA ASN A 29 13.10 -9.21 -8.14
C ASN A 29 14.52 -8.82 -8.63
N PRO A 30 14.68 -8.04 -9.73
CA PRO A 30 13.64 -7.56 -10.63
C PRO A 30 12.93 -8.70 -11.37
N GLY A 31 11.73 -8.43 -11.85
CA GLY A 31 10.89 -9.39 -12.54
C GLY A 31 9.40 -9.06 -12.42
N PRO A 32 8.52 -10.05 -12.67
CA PRO A 32 7.08 -9.83 -12.67
C PRO A 32 6.61 -9.36 -11.28
N GLY A 33 5.94 -8.22 -11.29
CA GLY A 33 5.43 -7.51 -10.14
C GLY A 33 3.92 -7.46 -10.10
N GLY A 34 3.39 -7.38 -8.88
CA GLY A 34 1.98 -7.09 -8.62
C GLY A 34 1.87 -6.00 -7.55
N TRP A 35 0.78 -5.23 -7.60
CA TRP A 35 0.37 -4.30 -6.57
C TRP A 35 -1.14 -4.45 -6.35
N ALA A 36 -1.61 -4.15 -5.15
CA ALA A 36 -3.03 -4.19 -4.82
C ALA A 36 -3.42 -3.10 -3.82
N VAL A 37 -4.68 -2.70 -3.89
CA VAL A 37 -5.34 -1.77 -2.99
C VAL A 37 -6.69 -2.35 -2.60
N VAL A 38 -6.99 -2.33 -1.30
CA VAL A 38 -8.25 -2.84 -0.75
C VAL A 38 -8.81 -1.79 0.19
N VAL A 39 -10.04 -1.35 -0.08
CA VAL A 39 -10.76 -0.37 0.71
C VAL A 39 -11.75 -1.12 1.59
N VAL A 40 -11.61 -0.91 2.90
CA VAL A 40 -12.43 -1.57 3.92
C VAL A 40 -13.25 -0.51 4.64
N GLN A 41 -14.55 -0.79 4.81
CA GLN A 41 -15.44 -0.03 5.68
C GLN A 41 -16.27 -1.01 6.52
N ASP A 42 -16.29 -0.80 7.84
CA ASP A 42 -17.06 -1.62 8.79
C ASP A 42 -16.87 -3.14 8.62
N ASP A 43 -15.59 -3.55 8.51
CA ASP A 43 -15.12 -4.92 8.30
C ASP A 43 -15.53 -5.57 6.97
N ARG A 44 -15.91 -4.76 5.98
CA ARG A 44 -16.29 -5.20 4.64
C ARG A 44 -15.40 -4.56 3.60
N VAL A 45 -14.95 -5.37 2.63
CA VAL A 45 -14.32 -4.86 1.42
C VAL A 45 -15.41 -4.14 0.62
N VAL A 46 -15.25 -2.85 0.43
CA VAL A 46 -16.15 -2.03 -0.40
C VAL A 46 -15.60 -1.85 -1.80
N GLU A 47 -14.28 -1.91 -1.95
CA GLU A 47 -13.59 -1.79 -3.22
C GLU A 47 -12.24 -2.47 -3.18
N GLU A 48 -11.83 -3.08 -4.28
CA GLU A 48 -10.52 -3.67 -4.45
C GLU A 48 -10.06 -3.51 -5.90
N PHE A 49 -8.78 -3.24 -6.07
CA PHE A 49 -8.19 -3.14 -7.39
C PHE A 49 -6.70 -3.44 -7.32
N TRP A 50 -6.22 -4.07 -8.38
CA TRP A 50 -4.87 -4.59 -8.45
C TRP A 50 -4.40 -4.60 -9.89
N GLY A 51 -3.09 -4.60 -10.06
CA GLY A 51 -2.44 -4.61 -11.36
C GLY A 51 -1.03 -5.16 -11.25
N GLY A 52 -0.46 -5.53 -12.38
CA GLY A 52 0.89 -6.05 -12.41
C GLY A 52 1.69 -5.47 -13.57
N ASP A 53 2.99 -5.70 -13.51
CA ASP A 53 3.95 -5.31 -14.53
C ASP A 53 4.90 -6.50 -14.75
N PRO A 54 5.06 -7.02 -15.98
CA PRO A 54 5.93 -8.17 -16.25
C PRO A 54 7.41 -7.91 -15.94
N ASP A 55 7.86 -6.64 -15.91
CA ASP A 55 9.25 -6.28 -15.63
C ASP A 55 9.32 -5.09 -14.68
N SER A 56 9.38 -5.37 -13.38
CA SER A 56 9.39 -4.36 -12.33
C SER A 56 10.30 -4.73 -11.16
N THR A 57 10.24 -3.91 -10.10
CA THR A 57 10.90 -4.20 -8.82
C THR A 57 9.90 -4.11 -7.68
N SER A 58 10.18 -4.80 -6.56
CA SER A 58 9.29 -4.74 -5.39
C SER A 58 9.05 -3.29 -4.94
N ASN A 59 10.10 -2.47 -4.85
CA ASN A 59 9.97 -1.06 -4.46
C ASN A 59 9.05 -0.26 -5.41
N ARG A 60 9.12 -0.51 -6.72
CA ARG A 60 8.21 0.15 -7.68
C ARG A 60 6.77 -0.29 -7.50
N MET A 61 6.53 -1.57 -7.24
CA MET A 61 5.18 -2.09 -7.01
C MET A 61 4.58 -1.59 -5.70
N GLU A 62 5.35 -1.56 -4.61
CA GLU A 62 4.92 -1.00 -3.33
C GLU A 62 4.55 0.49 -3.48
N LEU A 63 5.41 1.30 -4.13
CA LEU A 63 5.13 2.72 -4.40
C LEU A 63 3.90 2.88 -5.29
N THR A 64 3.74 2.01 -6.29
CA THR A 64 2.56 2.01 -7.17
C THR A 64 1.29 1.73 -6.38
N GLY A 65 1.28 0.75 -5.47
CA GLY A 65 0.15 0.46 -4.60
C GLY A 65 -0.26 1.69 -3.78
N LEU A 66 0.71 2.38 -3.18
CA LEU A 66 0.46 3.60 -2.40
C LEU A 66 -0.09 4.76 -3.26
N ILE A 67 0.49 4.99 -4.44
CA ILE A 67 0.01 6.00 -5.41
C ILE A 67 -1.44 5.72 -5.80
N ARG A 68 -1.76 4.45 -6.06
CA ARG A 68 -3.09 4.01 -6.47
C ARG A 68 -4.12 4.22 -5.36
N ALA A 69 -3.76 3.99 -4.10
CA ALA A 69 -4.60 4.33 -2.95
C ALA A 69 -4.79 5.84 -2.77
N LEU A 70 -3.76 6.66 -2.98
CA LEU A 70 -3.90 8.12 -2.91
C LEU A 70 -4.78 8.67 -4.04
N ARG A 71 -4.63 8.14 -5.26
CA ARG A 71 -5.53 8.48 -6.38
C ARG A 71 -6.97 8.13 -6.08
N TYR A 72 -7.20 7.00 -5.40
CA TYR A 72 -8.53 6.64 -4.89
C TYR A 72 -9.04 7.69 -3.91
N CYS A 73 -8.28 8.00 -2.85
CA CYS A 73 -8.66 9.04 -1.87
C CYS A 73 -8.97 10.40 -2.53
N ARG A 74 -8.20 10.77 -3.57
CA ARG A 74 -8.42 11.99 -4.35
C ARG A 74 -9.74 11.95 -5.11
N HIS A 75 -10.10 10.81 -5.67
CA HIS A 75 -11.36 10.67 -6.39
C HIS A 75 -12.57 10.66 -5.44
N THR A 76 -12.40 10.08 -4.25
CA THR A 76 -13.47 9.87 -3.27
C THR A 76 -13.50 10.89 -2.15
N GLN A 77 -12.90 12.07 -2.34
CA GLN A 77 -12.79 13.08 -1.27
C GLN A 77 -14.13 13.27 -0.54
N GLY A 78 -14.17 12.90 0.75
CA GLY A 78 -15.39 12.96 1.58
C GLY A 78 -16.02 11.61 1.97
N ASN A 79 -15.55 10.47 1.44
CA ASN A 79 -16.12 9.14 1.74
C ASN A 79 -15.70 8.53 3.10
N GLY A 80 -15.07 9.29 4.00
CA GLY A 80 -14.82 8.90 5.39
C GLY A 80 -13.65 7.95 5.65
N VAL A 81 -12.95 7.47 4.62
CA VAL A 81 -11.72 6.67 4.78
C VAL A 81 -10.52 7.50 4.32
N ASP A 82 -9.68 7.90 5.27
CA ASP A 82 -8.52 8.77 5.05
C ASP A 82 -7.18 8.12 5.43
N THR A 83 -7.21 6.88 5.91
CA THR A 83 -6.03 6.21 6.44
C THR A 83 -5.64 5.03 5.56
N ILE A 84 -4.43 5.12 5.01
CA ILE A 84 -3.79 4.10 4.22
C ILE A 84 -2.82 3.32 5.12
N TYR A 85 -2.88 2.00 5.05
CA TYR A 85 -2.03 1.06 5.74
C TYR A 85 -1.15 0.34 4.73
N SER A 86 0.15 0.31 4.99
CA SER A 86 1.13 -0.44 4.19
C SER A 86 2.19 -1.02 5.11
N ASP A 87 2.71 -2.19 4.77
CA ASP A 87 3.80 -2.84 5.47
C ASP A 87 5.19 -2.48 4.92
N SER A 88 5.24 -1.83 3.76
CA SER A 88 6.46 -1.25 3.19
C SER A 88 6.95 -0.07 4.02
N HIS A 89 7.95 -0.34 4.87
CA HIS A 89 8.64 0.71 5.61
C HIS A 89 9.25 1.76 4.67
N LEU A 90 9.73 1.34 3.49
CA LEU A 90 10.29 2.25 2.49
C LEU A 90 9.23 3.26 2.01
N CYS A 91 8.04 2.80 1.63
CA CYS A 91 6.97 3.66 1.13
C CYS A 91 6.47 4.62 2.21
N VAL A 92 6.25 4.11 3.42
CA VAL A 92 5.76 4.92 4.54
C VAL A 92 6.77 5.99 4.92
N GLN A 93 8.07 5.67 4.98
CA GLN A 93 9.12 6.65 5.26
C GLN A 93 9.28 7.66 4.12
N THR A 94 9.15 7.21 2.87
CA THR A 94 9.19 8.09 1.71
C THR A 94 8.08 9.13 1.80
N TYR A 95 6.85 8.70 2.07
CA TYR A 95 5.67 9.56 2.17
C TYR A 95 5.68 10.50 3.39
N ASN A 96 6.07 9.98 4.56
CA ASN A 96 5.98 10.74 5.81
C ASN A 96 7.19 11.64 6.06
N ASN A 97 8.39 11.27 5.60
CA ASN A 97 9.63 11.92 6.03
C ASN A 97 10.52 12.38 4.88
N TRP A 98 10.75 11.54 3.86
CA TRP A 98 11.87 11.79 2.94
C TRP A 98 11.50 12.68 1.76
N MET A 99 10.33 12.51 1.16
CA MET A 99 10.00 13.19 -0.09
C MET A 99 9.87 14.72 0.05
N GLU A 100 9.42 15.23 1.21
CA GLU A 100 9.37 16.68 1.48
C GLU A 100 10.78 17.29 1.50
N ARG A 101 11.71 16.60 2.16
CA ARG A 101 13.13 17.00 2.18
C ARG A 101 13.73 16.94 0.78
N TRP A 102 13.45 15.89 0.02
CA TRP A 102 13.98 15.75 -1.34
C TRP A 102 13.41 16.82 -2.28
N ALA A 103 12.11 17.13 -2.18
CA ALA A 103 11.49 18.22 -2.93
C ALA A 103 12.19 19.56 -2.66
N ALA A 104 12.45 19.87 -1.38
CA ALA A 104 13.19 21.08 -0.98
C ALA A 104 14.65 21.09 -1.47
N GLN A 105 15.23 19.93 -1.75
CA GLN A 105 16.62 19.76 -2.22
C GLN A 105 16.73 19.52 -3.73
N GLY A 106 15.66 19.77 -4.49
CA GLY A 106 15.63 19.58 -5.95
C GLY A 106 15.80 18.11 -6.36
N TRP A 107 15.19 17.19 -5.60
CA TRP A 107 15.15 15.75 -5.83
C TRP A 107 16.51 15.05 -5.82
N ARG A 108 17.37 15.49 -4.89
CA ARG A 108 18.72 14.95 -4.71
C ARG A 108 18.91 14.39 -3.31
N ARG A 109 19.65 13.29 -3.21
CA ARG A 109 20.11 12.69 -1.96
C ARG A 109 21.62 12.85 -1.85
N ARG A 110 22.18 12.75 -0.64
CA ARG A 110 23.63 12.77 -0.42
C ARG A 110 24.34 11.64 -1.19
N THR A 111 23.65 10.52 -1.38
CA THR A 111 24.15 9.31 -2.04
C THR A 111 23.93 9.30 -3.55
N GLY A 112 23.35 10.36 -4.13
CA GLY A 112 23.05 10.43 -5.56
C GLY A 112 21.56 10.74 -5.83
N PRO A 113 21.05 10.40 -7.02
CA PRO A 113 19.65 10.65 -7.36
C PRO A 113 18.68 9.87 -6.46
N VAL A 114 17.45 10.38 -6.35
CA VAL A 114 16.34 9.64 -5.72
C VAL A 114 15.99 8.45 -6.62
N GLU A 115 15.93 7.25 -6.05
CA GLU A 115 15.48 6.05 -6.76
C GLU A 115 13.97 6.13 -6.98
N ASN A 116 13.51 5.66 -8.14
CA ASN A 116 12.11 5.72 -8.54
C ASN A 116 11.55 7.16 -8.48
N LEU A 117 12.37 8.14 -8.86
CA LEU A 117 12.02 9.55 -8.79
C LEU A 117 10.68 9.85 -9.49
N ASP A 118 10.42 9.20 -10.62
CA ASP A 118 9.15 9.27 -11.34
C ASP A 118 7.94 8.99 -10.44
N LEU A 119 8.01 7.93 -9.63
CA LEU A 119 6.95 7.56 -8.69
C LEU A 119 6.92 8.47 -7.46
N VAL A 120 8.09 8.88 -6.97
CA VAL A 120 8.19 9.74 -5.78
C VAL A 120 7.66 11.15 -6.04
N GLU A 121 7.92 11.71 -7.22
CA GLU A 121 7.36 13.01 -7.63
C GLU A 121 5.83 12.93 -7.76
N GLU A 122 5.31 11.87 -8.38
CA GLU A 122 3.86 11.65 -8.46
C GLU A 122 3.24 11.51 -7.06
N LEU A 123 3.87 10.71 -6.19
CA LEU A 123 3.43 10.52 -4.81
C LEU A 123 3.38 11.85 -4.04
N TYR A 124 4.41 12.70 -4.23
CA TYR A 124 4.47 14.01 -3.61
C TYR A 124 3.34 14.92 -4.09
N GLN A 125 3.07 14.98 -5.41
CA GLN A 125 1.95 15.75 -5.96
C GLN A 125 0.61 15.30 -5.36
N LEU A 126 0.36 13.99 -5.31
CA LEU A 126 -0.86 13.43 -4.74
C LEU A 126 -1.02 13.74 -3.25
N LYS A 127 0.08 13.73 -2.48
CA LYS A 127 0.05 14.15 -1.07
C LYS A 127 -0.43 15.59 -0.93
N GLN A 128 0.07 16.50 -1.76
CA GLN A 128 -0.32 17.91 -1.73
C GLN A 128 -1.81 18.10 -2.07
N GLU A 129 -2.36 17.27 -2.95
CA GLU A 129 -3.78 17.27 -3.33
C GLU A 129 -4.69 16.61 -2.28
N CYS A 130 -4.13 15.78 -1.39
CA CYS A 130 -4.87 15.01 -0.37
C CYS A 130 -4.26 15.18 1.04
N PRO A 131 -4.19 16.40 1.59
CA PRO A 131 -3.49 16.67 2.86
C PRO A 131 -4.09 15.96 4.09
N GLN A 132 -5.35 15.53 3.99
CA GLN A 132 -6.04 14.78 5.04
C GLN A 132 -5.60 13.31 5.12
N VAL A 133 -4.96 12.77 4.08
CA VAL A 133 -4.63 11.34 4.01
C VAL A 133 -3.43 11.01 4.90
N ARG A 134 -3.64 10.05 5.80
CA ARG A 134 -2.60 9.50 6.69
C ARG A 134 -2.10 8.18 6.14
N VAL A 135 -0.78 8.01 6.13
CA VAL A 135 -0.15 6.74 5.76
C VAL A 135 0.52 6.14 6.99
N VAL A 136 0.07 4.96 7.39
CA VAL A 136 0.46 4.28 8.63
C VAL A 136 1.18 2.98 8.27
N TRP A 137 2.37 2.82 8.85
CA TRP A 137 3.09 1.56 8.76
C TRP A 137 2.44 0.50 9.63
N ILE A 138 2.21 -0.68 9.06
CA ILE A 138 1.78 -1.87 9.80
C ILE A 138 2.83 -2.98 9.67
N PRO A 139 3.02 -3.82 10.68
CA PRO A 139 3.96 -4.93 10.57
C PRO A 139 3.44 -5.98 9.57
N ALA A 140 4.29 -6.38 8.62
CA ALA A 140 4.03 -7.50 7.73
C ALA A 140 3.78 -8.80 8.52
N HIS A 141 2.93 -9.68 7.99
CA HIS A 141 2.75 -11.07 8.43
C HIS A 141 2.41 -11.28 9.92
N GLN A 142 1.83 -10.30 10.62
CA GLN A 142 1.33 -10.46 11.99
C GLN A 142 -0.12 -10.95 12.08
N GLY A 143 -0.66 -11.59 11.03
CA GLY A 143 -2.05 -12.06 11.05
C GLY A 143 -3.08 -10.94 10.89
N LEU A 144 -2.68 -9.80 10.31
CA LEU A 144 -3.63 -8.73 9.99
C LEU A 144 -4.45 -9.17 8.77
N ARG A 145 -5.70 -9.56 9.02
CA ARG A 145 -6.66 -10.05 8.02
C ARG A 145 -6.60 -9.29 6.69
N TRP A 146 -6.59 -7.96 6.73
CA TRP A 146 -6.63 -7.14 5.52
C TRP A 146 -5.28 -7.06 4.80
N ASN A 147 -4.15 -7.16 5.51
CA ASN A 147 -2.84 -7.26 4.87
C ASN A 147 -2.73 -8.58 4.11
N GLU A 148 -3.02 -9.70 4.77
CA GLU A 148 -2.99 -11.03 4.13
C GLU A 148 -3.90 -11.11 2.90
N TYR A 149 -5.04 -10.43 2.95
CA TYR A 149 -5.95 -10.32 1.81
C TYR A 149 -5.31 -9.57 0.64
N VAL A 150 -4.64 -8.45 0.92
CA VAL A 150 -3.94 -7.65 -0.11
C VAL A 150 -2.74 -8.41 -0.67
N ASP A 151 -1.93 -9.08 0.16
CA ASP A 151 -0.80 -9.94 -0.28
C ASP A 151 -1.29 -11.01 -1.27
N GLY A 152 -2.46 -11.59 -1.01
CA GLY A 152 -3.12 -12.56 -1.89
C GLY A 152 -3.51 -11.96 -3.26
N LEU A 153 -3.95 -10.70 -3.29
CA LEU A 153 -4.23 -9.98 -4.53
C LEU A 153 -2.95 -9.61 -5.28
N VAL A 154 -1.87 -9.25 -4.58
CA VAL A 154 -0.55 -9.01 -5.16
C VAL A 154 -0.03 -10.28 -5.85
N ALA A 155 -0.17 -11.43 -5.21
CA ALA A 155 0.21 -12.71 -5.81
C ALA A 155 -0.61 -13.02 -7.09
N GLN A 156 -1.91 -12.74 -7.09
CA GLN A 156 -2.76 -12.89 -8.28
C GLN A 156 -2.38 -11.92 -9.40
N ALA A 157 -2.13 -10.65 -9.07
CA ALA A 157 -1.67 -9.63 -10.00
C ALA A 157 -0.37 -10.03 -10.70
N ARG A 158 0.60 -10.52 -9.93
CA ARG A 158 1.87 -11.01 -10.45
C ARG A 158 1.70 -12.26 -11.32
N ALA A 159 0.83 -13.19 -10.91
CA ALA A 159 0.51 -14.36 -11.72
C ALA A 159 -0.06 -13.94 -13.09
N ARG A 160 -0.93 -12.93 -13.13
CA ARG A 160 -1.57 -12.47 -14.38
C ARG A 160 -0.58 -11.92 -15.40
N VAL A 161 0.54 -11.36 -14.96
CA VAL A 161 1.57 -10.81 -15.87
C VAL A 161 2.68 -11.81 -16.20
N THR A 162 2.72 -12.96 -15.53
CA THR A 162 3.65 -14.05 -15.86
C THR A 162 3.09 -15.01 -16.89
N VAL A 163 1.77 -15.15 -17.01
CA VAL A 163 1.16 -15.93 -18.08
C VAL A 163 1.19 -15.08 -19.36
N PRO A 164 1.83 -15.54 -20.46
CA PRO A 164 1.63 -14.94 -21.77
C PRO A 164 0.13 -14.91 -22.10
N PRO A 165 -0.40 -13.95 -22.87
CA PRO A 165 -1.74 -14.09 -23.39
C PRO A 165 -1.77 -15.35 -24.26
N GLU A 166 -2.24 -16.47 -23.70
CA GLU A 166 -2.43 -17.69 -24.47
C GLU A 166 -3.41 -17.36 -25.59
N VAL A 167 -2.93 -17.67 -26.78
CA VAL A 167 -3.58 -17.68 -28.08
C VAL A 167 -5.07 -17.97 -27.91
N ARG A 168 -5.89 -16.91 -27.96
CA ARG A 168 -7.32 -17.07 -28.25
C ARG A 168 -7.42 -17.47 -29.73
N GLY A 169 -7.16 -18.74 -29.99
CA GLY A 169 -7.39 -19.41 -31.27
C GLY A 169 -8.58 -20.33 -31.14
#